data_AF-A0A662C2X7-F1
#
_entry.id   AF-A0A662C2X7-F1
#
_cell.length_a   1.000
_cell.length_b   1.000
_cell.length_c   1.000
_cell.angle_alpha   90.00
_cell.angle_beta   90.00
_cell.angle_gamma   90.00
#
_symmetry.space_group_name_H-M   'P 1'
#
loop_
_entity.id
_entity.type
_entity.pdbx_description
1 polymer ?
#
loop_
_entity_poly.entity_id
_entity_poly.type
_entity_poly.pdbx_seq_one_letter_code
_entity_poly.pdbx_strand_id
1 'polypeptide(L)'
;MSVCPQGKQLTTSGTWHKTRTYHFKRYTTRQCMQCPVKEECSRAKYGKGIQRSEYQELINNNKEDIQNNKDYYRRRQAIVEYPYGTIKRQRT
;
A
#
# COMPACT_ATOMS: atom_id res chain seq x y z
N MET A 1 -8.52 -7.87 -4.04
CA MET A 1 -8.80 -8.76 -2.90
C MET A 1 -7.71 -8.57 -1.84
N SER A 2 -8.07 -8.44 -0.56
CA SER A 2 -7.09 -8.35 0.54
C SER A 2 -7.23 -9.59 1.41
N VAL A 3 -6.14 -10.34 1.58
CA VAL A 3 -6.11 -11.61 2.32
C VAL A 3 -5.14 -11.48 3.50
N CYS A 4 -5.54 -12.00 4.65
CA CYS A 4 -4.73 -12.11 5.87
C CYS A 4 -3.68 -13.24 5.71
N PRO A 5 -2.52 -13.20 6.41
CA PRO A 5 -1.57 -14.32 6.41
C PRO A 5 -2.19 -15.69 6.72
N GLN A 6 -3.27 -15.72 7.51
CA GLN A 6 -4.06 -16.91 7.82
C GLN A 6 -5.08 -17.31 6.73
N GLY A 7 -4.95 -16.78 5.50
CA GLY A 7 -5.83 -17.07 4.37
C GLY A 7 -7.25 -16.48 4.46
N LYS A 8 -7.54 -15.71 5.51
CA LYS A 8 -8.86 -15.10 5.72
C LYS A 8 -9.07 -13.86 4.86
N GLN A 9 -10.22 -13.75 4.19
CA GLN A 9 -10.54 -12.59 3.36
C GLN A 9 -10.99 -11.40 4.21
N LEU A 10 -10.53 -10.21 3.84
CA LEU A 10 -10.95 -8.95 4.45
C LEU A 10 -12.10 -8.36 3.65
N THR A 11 -13.15 -7.95 4.34
CA THR A 11 -14.36 -7.35 3.77
C THR A 11 -14.39 -5.85 4.07
N THR A 12 -15.11 -5.09 3.24
CA THR A 12 -15.38 -3.67 3.48
C THR A 12 -16.88 -3.46 3.61
N SER A 13 -17.29 -2.45 4.40
CA SER A 13 -18.70 -2.01 4.47
C SER A 13 -19.16 -1.30 3.20
N GLY A 14 -18.27 -1.10 2.21
CA GLY A 14 -18.58 -0.46 0.93
C GLY A 14 -18.46 1.07 0.96
N THR A 15 -18.42 1.67 2.15
CA THR A 15 -18.31 3.11 2.35
C THR A 15 -16.93 3.65 1.97
N TRP A 16 -16.90 4.73 1.18
CA TRP A 16 -15.69 5.51 0.95
C TRP A 16 -15.51 6.55 2.05
N HIS A 17 -14.30 6.63 2.58
CA HIS A 17 -13.89 7.67 3.52
C HIS A 17 -13.02 8.67 2.78
N LYS A 18 -13.17 9.96 3.10
CA LYS A 18 -12.43 11.05 2.46
C LYS A 18 -11.29 11.51 3.36
N THR A 19 -10.08 11.51 2.83
CA THR A 19 -8.94 12.25 3.38
C THR A 19 -8.86 13.61 2.68
N ARG A 20 -7.92 14.48 3.08
CA ARG A 20 -7.71 15.79 2.44
C ARG A 20 -7.50 15.71 0.92
N THR A 21 -6.90 14.63 0.42
CA THR A 21 -6.42 14.53 -0.97
C THR A 21 -6.94 13.33 -1.75
N TYR A 22 -7.54 12.33 -1.11
CA TYR A 22 -8.02 11.11 -1.79
C TYR A 22 -9.10 10.41 -0.97
N HIS A 23 -9.80 9.49 -1.63
CA HIS A 23 -10.77 8.59 -0.99
C HIS A 23 -10.14 7.22 -0.71
N PHE A 24 -10.52 6.61 0.42
CA PHE A 24 -10.09 5.26 0.79
C PHE A 24 -11.24 4.41 1.32
N LYS A 25 -11.15 3.10 1.10
CA LYS A 25 -11.99 2.10 1.76
C LYS A 25 -11.20 1.41 2.86
N ARG A 26 -11.87 1.14 3.97
CA ARG A 26 -11.33 0.32 5.06
C ARG A 26 -11.78 -1.13 4.90
N TYR A 27 -10.83 -2.04 4.99
CA TYR A 27 -11.01 -3.48 4.92
C TYR A 27 -10.68 -4.07 6.29
N THR A 28 -11.62 -4.82 6.87
CA THR A 28 -11.49 -5.45 8.18
C THR A 28 -12.05 -6.87 8.13
N THR A 29 -11.72 -7.68 9.13
CA THR A 29 -12.32 -9.01 9.30
C THR A 29 -12.61 -9.26 10.77
N ARG A 30 -13.80 -9.81 11.06
CA ARG A 30 -14.18 -10.23 12.43
C ARG A 30 -13.42 -11.47 12.88
N GLN A 31 -12.87 -12.24 11.95
CA GLN A 31 -12.12 -13.47 12.24
C GLN A 31 -10.82 -13.21 13.00
N CYS A 32 -10.28 -11.98 12.96
CA CYS A 32 -9.12 -11.60 13.77
C CYS A 32 -9.37 -11.72 15.28
N MET A 33 -10.62 -11.70 15.76
CA MET A 33 -10.95 -11.81 17.18
C MET A 33 -10.71 -13.23 17.73
N GLN A 34 -10.83 -14.24 16.88
CA GLN A 34 -10.67 -15.66 17.22
C GLN A 34 -9.39 -16.25 16.60
N CYS A 35 -8.50 -15.40 16.10
CA CYS A 35 -7.30 -15.83 15.39
C CYS A 35 -6.21 -16.24 16.39
N PRO A 36 -5.64 -17.44 16.30
CA PRO A 36 -4.61 -17.90 17.23
C PRO A 36 -3.33 -17.06 17.15
N VAL A 37 -2.99 -16.58 15.95
CA VAL A 37 -1.80 -15.74 15.70
C VAL A 37 -2.08 -14.24 15.80
N LYS A 38 -3.19 -13.85 16.45
CA LYS A 38 -3.58 -12.43 16.55
C LYS A 38 -2.47 -11.59 17.20
N GLU A 39 -1.92 -12.07 18.30
CA GLU A 39 -0.89 -11.35 19.07
C GLU A 39 0.37 -11.08 18.24
N GLU A 40 0.75 -12.00 17.35
CA GLU A 40 1.87 -11.83 16.42
C GLU A 40 1.51 -10.96 15.21
N CYS A 41 0.26 -11.04 14.73
CA CYS A 41 -0.17 -10.35 13.51
C CYS A 41 -0.57 -8.88 13.72
N SER A 42 -1.23 -8.55 14.84
CA SER A 42 -1.71 -7.18 15.09
C SER A 42 -2.00 -6.95 16.58
N ARG A 43 -1.49 -5.83 17.12
CA ARG A 43 -1.80 -5.37 18.48
C ARG A 43 -3.19 -4.74 18.65
N ALA A 44 -3.97 -4.62 17.57
CA ALA A 44 -5.27 -3.97 17.62
C ALA A 44 -6.33 -4.88 18.25
N LYS A 45 -7.17 -4.31 19.13
CA LYS A 45 -8.25 -5.04 19.84
C LYS A 45 -9.13 -5.85 18.89
N TYR A 46 -9.53 -5.25 17.76
CA TYR A 46 -10.42 -5.84 16.76
C TYR A 46 -9.70 -6.36 15.51
N GLY A 47 -8.38 -6.55 15.59
CA GLY A 47 -7.57 -7.00 14.46
C GLY A 47 -7.10 -5.91 13.51
N LYS A 48 -6.35 -6.32 12.49
CA LYS A 48 -5.73 -5.41 11.52
C LYS A 48 -6.75 -4.86 10.53
N GLY A 49 -6.87 -3.53 10.47
CA GLY A 49 -7.58 -2.84 9.40
C GLY A 49 -6.61 -2.43 8.29
N ILE A 50 -6.93 -2.75 7.04
CA ILE A 50 -6.18 -2.30 5.87
C ILE A 50 -6.95 -1.16 5.22
N GLN A 51 -6.27 -0.06 4.91
CA GLN A 51 -6.82 1.01 4.09
C GLN A 51 -6.34 0.83 2.66
N ARG A 52 -7.24 0.98 1.69
CA ARG A 52 -6.88 1.05 0.27
C ARG A 52 -7.49 2.30 -0.34
N SER A 53 -6.65 3.09 -1.00
CA SER A 53 -7.10 4.26 -1.75
C SER A 53 -7.80 3.85 -3.05
N GLU A 54 -8.50 4.81 -3.66
CA GLU A 54 -9.05 4.69 -5.01
C GLU A 54 -7.97 4.41 -6.08
N TYR A 55 -6.74 4.89 -5.86
CA TYR A 55 -5.61 4.69 -6.77
C TYR A 55 -4.83 3.39 -6.54
N GLN A 56 -5.27 2.52 -5.63
CA GLN A 56 -4.53 1.30 -5.30
C GLN A 56 -4.30 0.40 -6.51
N GLU A 57 -5.25 0.35 -7.44
CA GLU A 57 -5.13 -0.43 -8.67
C GLU A 57 -4.01 0.10 -9.57
N LEU A 58 -3.99 1.41 -9.81
CA LEU A 58 -2.94 2.08 -10.59
C LEU A 58 -1.55 1.85 -9.99
N ILE A 59 -1.44 1.90 -8.66
CA ILE A 59 -0.19 1.62 -7.95
C ILE A 59 0.26 0.16 -8.16
N ASN A 60 -0.68 -0.79 -8.14
CA ASN A 60 -0.34 -2.20 -8.36
C ASN A 60 0.12 -2.45 -9.80
N ASN A 61 -0.59 -1.89 -10.78
CA ASN A 61 -0.23 -2.01 -12.21
C ASN A 61 1.15 -1.40 -12.46
N ASN A 62 1.40 -0.20 -11.93
CA ASN A 62 2.70 0.43 -12.05
C ASN A 62 3.83 -0.39 -11.40
N LYS A 63 3.55 -1.03 -10.27
CA LYS A 63 4.51 -1.93 -9.62
C LYS A 63 4.84 -3.13 -10.50
N GLU A 64 3.84 -3.70 -11.17
CA GLU A 64 4.04 -4.79 -12.13
C GLU A 64 4.86 -4.33 -13.33
N ASP A 65 4.55 -3.16 -13.89
CA ASP A 65 5.32 -2.56 -15.00
C ASP A 65 6.79 -2.35 -14.64
N ILE A 66 7.06 -1.86 -13.43
CA ILE A 66 8.43 -1.68 -12.91
C ILE A 66 9.14 -3.03 -12.76
N GLN A 67 8.43 -4.05 -12.28
CA GLN A 67 8.99 -5.40 -12.13
C GLN A 67 9.32 -6.05 -13.47
N ASN A 68 8.51 -5.80 -14.50
CA ASN A 68 8.72 -6.29 -15.85
C ASN A 68 9.84 -5.51 -16.58
N ASN A 69 9.99 -4.22 -16.30
CA ASN A 69 10.93 -3.32 -17.00
C ASN A 69 12.07 -2.80 -16.11
N LYS A 70 12.63 -3.63 -15.24
CA LYS A 70 13.60 -3.22 -14.20
C LYS A 70 14.79 -2.43 -14.75
N ASP A 71 15.41 -2.89 -15.84
CA ASP A 71 16.62 -2.26 -16.36
C ASP A 71 16.34 -0.89 -16.99
N TYR A 72 15.18 -0.72 -17.60
CA TYR A 72 14.72 0.57 -18.11
C TYR A 72 14.52 1.59 -16.97
N TYR A 73 13.87 1.16 -15.88
CA TYR A 73 13.67 2.01 -14.71
C TYR A 73 14.98 2.33 -13.98
N ARG A 74 15.93 1.39 -13.89
CA ARG A 74 17.29 1.65 -13.36
C ARG A 74 18.03 2.71 -14.17
N ARG A 75 17.98 2.63 -15.50
CA ARG A 75 18.61 3.64 -16.39
C ARG A 75 18.00 5.01 -16.19
N ARG A 76 16.66 5.10 -16.13
CA ARG A 76 15.95 6.35 -15.83
C ARG A 76 16.37 6.92 -14.47
N GLN A 77 16.47 6.07 -13.45
CA GLN A 77 16.92 6.50 -12.13
C GLN A 77 18.33 7.09 -12.19
N ALA A 78 19.29 6.40 -12.83
CA ALA A 78 20.65 6.91 -12.97
C ALA A 78 20.72 8.29 -13.66
N ILE A 79 19.85 8.53 -14.65
CA ILE A 79 19.76 9.83 -15.34
C ILE A 79 19.15 10.91 -14.45
N VAL A 80 18.15 10.59 -13.63
CA VAL A 80 17.38 11.60 -12.85
C VAL A 80 18.00 11.92 -11.50
N GLU A 81 18.62 10.95 -10.83
CA GLU A 81 19.19 11.13 -9.48
C GLU A 81 20.28 12.20 -9.46
N TYR A 82 21.12 12.26 -10.51
CA TYR A 82 22.20 13.25 -10.59
C TYR A 82 21.67 14.69 -10.70
N PRO A 83 20.82 15.05 -11.70
CA PRO A 83 20.21 16.38 -11.76
C PRO A 83 19.43 16.74 -10.50
N TYR A 84 18.66 15.81 -9.95
CA TYR A 84 17.87 16.05 -8.74
C TYR A 84 18.75 16.32 -7.51
N GLY A 85 19.84 15.56 -7.36
CA GLY A 85 20.85 15.80 -6.33
C GLY A 85 21.51 17.18 -6.44
N THR A 86 21.83 17.61 -7.66
CA THR A 86 22.39 18.95 -7.91
C THR A 86 21.41 20.07 -7.55
N ILE A 87 20.14 19.97 -7.97
CA ILE A 87 19.10 20.95 -7.64
C ILE A 87 18.88 21.05 -6.13
N LYS A 88 18.90 19.92 -5.41
CA LYS A 88 18.76 19.92 -3.94
C LYS A 88 19.91 20.64 -3.24
N ARG A 89 21.15 20.46 -3.71
CA ARG A 89 22.35 21.08 -3.12
C ARG A 89 22.43 22.59 -3.38
N GLN A 90 21.86 23.07 -4.48
CA GLN A 90 21.83 24.50 -4.81
C GLN A 90 20.70 25.29 -4.12
N ARG A 91 19.77 24.60 -3.45
CA ARG A 91 18.64 25.22 -2.73
C ARG A 91 18.87 25.37 -1.21
N THR A 92 20.11 25.24 -0.77
CA THR A 92 20.63 25.75 0.52
C THR A 92 21.54 26.92 0.23
#